data_AF-A0A535BZ10-F1
#
_entry.id   AF-A0A535BZ10-F1
#
_cell.length_a   1.000
_cell.length_b   1.000
_cell.length_c   1.000
_cell.angle_alpha   90.00
_cell.angle_beta   90.00
_cell.angle_gamma   90.00
#
_symmetry.space_group_name_H-M   'P 1'
#
loop_
_entity.id
_entity.type
_entity.pdbx_description
1 polymer ?
#
loop_
_entity_poly.entity_id
_entity_poly.type
_entity_poly.pdbx_seq_one_letter_code
_entity_poly.pdbx_strand_id
1 'polypeptide(L)'
;MREKYFERRHIKEAIAFAEAGGIAVHRNFDSYHGSTIRGMRREKPFLHVIGLRPVLQEWGRLHGLRPEWIQPEKRRKVAHYDVFGPPAEALIQRLRPALDSD
;
A
#
# COMPACT_ATOMS: atom_id res chain seq x y z
N MET A 1 13.42 0.36 7.64
CA MET A 1 12.14 1.06 7.33
C MET A 1 11.02 0.36 8.09
N ARG A 2 10.05 1.07 8.66
CA ARG A 2 8.97 0.45 9.47
C ARG A 2 7.75 0.20 8.59
N GLU A 3 7.44 -1.06 8.34
CA GLU A 3 6.26 -1.48 7.55
C GLU A 3 5.21 -2.09 8.48
N LYS A 4 3.93 -1.77 8.25
CA LYS A 4 2.83 -2.36 9.03
C LYS A 4 1.59 -2.56 8.16
N TYR A 5 0.96 -3.72 8.31
CA TYR A 5 -0.31 -4.03 7.65
C TYR A 5 -1.50 -3.42 8.39
N PHE A 6 -2.45 -2.89 7.63
CA PHE A 6 -3.69 -2.31 8.13
C PHE A 6 -4.89 -2.88 7.37
N GLU A 7 -5.79 -3.50 8.12
CA GLU A 7 -7.10 -3.90 7.59
C GLU A 7 -7.91 -2.70 7.11
N ARG A 8 -8.92 -2.98 6.27
CA ARG A 8 -9.76 -1.96 5.63
C ARG A 8 -10.30 -0.91 6.59
N ARG A 9 -10.77 -1.35 7.76
CA ARG A 9 -11.37 -0.46 8.78
C ARG A 9 -10.36 0.52 9.42
N HIS A 10 -9.06 0.26 9.30
CA HIS A 10 -8.01 1.02 9.98
C HIS A 10 -7.33 2.08 9.11
N ILE A 11 -8.06 2.72 8.19
CA ILE A 11 -7.49 3.74 7.28
C ILE A 11 -6.94 4.96 8.04
N LYS A 12 -7.57 5.35 9.15
CA LYS A 12 -7.12 6.51 9.94
C LYS A 12 -5.77 6.22 10.60
N GLU A 13 -5.62 5.03 11.18
CA GLU A 13 -4.39 4.56 11.79
C GLU A 13 -3.29 4.35 10.75
N ALA A 14 -3.63 3.83 9.56
CA ALA A 14 -2.71 3.68 8.45
C ALA A 14 -2.13 5.04 8.02
N ILE A 15 -2.98 6.06 7.87
CA ILE A 15 -2.54 7.42 7.53
C ILE A 15 -1.66 7.99 8.65
N ALA A 16 -2.08 7.90 9.91
CA ALA A 16 -1.30 8.42 11.03
C ALA A 16 0.09 7.76 11.14
N PHE A 17 0.16 6.44 10.92
CA PHE A 17 1.42 5.70 10.89
C PHE A 17 2.32 6.16 9.73
N ALA A 18 1.75 6.37 8.55
CA ALA A 18 2.45 6.88 7.39
C ALA A 18 2.96 8.32 7.59
N GLU A 19 2.16 9.19 8.20
CA GLU A 19 2.53 10.57 8.54
C GLU A 19 3.68 10.61 9.57
N ALA A 20 3.78 9.62 10.45
CA ALA A 20 4.89 9.44 11.38
C ALA A 20 6.16 8.82 10.73
N GLY A 21 6.21 8.74 9.40
CA GLY A 21 7.35 8.22 8.64
C GLY A 21 7.37 6.70 8.45
N GLY A 22 6.28 6.01 8.75
CA GLY A 22 6.11 4.60 8.43
C GLY A 22 5.66 4.33 6.99
N ILE A 23 5.69 3.06 6.59
CA ILE A 23 5.01 2.53 5.40
C ILE A 23 3.80 1.72 5.86
N ALA A 24 2.61 2.26 5.59
CA ALA A 24 1.35 1.58 5.91
C ALA A 24 0.85 0.80 4.69
N VAL A 25 0.79 -0.52 4.81
CA VAL A 25 0.20 -1.40 3.79
C VAL A 25 -1.27 -1.61 4.14
N HIS A 26 -2.15 -0.84 3.50
CA HIS A 26 -3.58 -0.79 3.79
C HIS A 26 -4.39 -1.57 2.77
N ARG A 27 -5.31 -2.42 3.25
CA ARG A 27 -6.28 -3.13 2.40
C ARG A 27 -7.44 -2.21 2.03
N ASN A 28 -7.45 -1.71 0.80
CA ASN A 28 -8.42 -0.68 0.40
C ASN A 28 -9.79 -1.24 -0.01
N PHE A 29 -9.89 -2.23 -0.91
CA PHE A 29 -11.17 -2.80 -1.38
C PHE A 29 -11.08 -4.26 -1.85
N ASP A 30 -12.18 -5.00 -1.66
CA ASP A 30 -12.39 -6.35 -2.20
C ASP A 30 -13.07 -6.35 -3.57
N SER A 31 -13.48 -5.21 -4.13
CA SER A 31 -14.14 -5.14 -5.45
C SER A 31 -13.58 -3.99 -6.29
N TYR A 32 -12.98 -4.33 -7.43
CA TYR A 32 -12.75 -3.40 -8.53
C TYR A 32 -13.28 -4.00 -9.83
N HIS A 33 -13.99 -3.17 -10.59
CA HIS A 33 -14.33 -3.36 -12.00
C HIS A 33 -13.57 -2.26 -12.77
N GLY A 34 -12.70 -2.63 -13.71
CA GLY A 34 -12.06 -1.68 -14.64
C GLY A 34 -10.54 -1.76 -14.77
N SER A 35 -10.03 -1.30 -15.92
CA SER A 35 -8.61 -1.11 -16.24
C SER A 35 -8.03 0.12 -15.53
N THR A 36 -6.74 0.09 -15.19
CA THR A 36 -6.02 1.32 -14.79
C THR A 36 -5.65 2.13 -16.03
N ILE A 37 -5.47 3.45 -15.85
CA ILE A 37 -4.99 4.43 -16.86
C ILE A 37 -3.57 4.09 -17.40
N ARG A 38 -2.93 3.03 -16.89
CA ARG A 38 -1.53 2.66 -17.18
C ARG A 38 -1.37 1.23 -17.69
N GLY A 39 -2.45 0.61 -18.19
CA GLY A 39 -2.40 -0.73 -18.78
C GLY A 39 -2.18 -1.88 -17.79
N MET A 40 -2.15 -1.63 -16.48
CA MET A 40 -2.06 -2.69 -15.47
C MET A 40 -3.45 -3.27 -15.17
N ARG A 41 -3.55 -4.61 -15.26
CA ARG A 41 -4.73 -5.37 -14.89
C ARG A 41 -4.91 -5.31 -13.37
N ARG A 42 -6.07 -4.83 -12.91
CA ARG A 42 -6.42 -4.78 -11.48
C ARG A 42 -6.85 -6.17 -11.02
N GLU A 43 -5.88 -7.01 -10.72
CA GLU A 43 -6.12 -8.33 -10.14
C GLU A 43 -6.18 -8.23 -8.61
N LYS A 44 -7.07 -9.00 -7.98
CA LYS A 44 -7.09 -9.12 -6.52
C LYS A 44 -5.89 -9.97 -6.07
N PRO A 45 -5.33 -9.74 -4.87
CA PRO A 45 -5.71 -8.70 -3.89
C PRO A 45 -5.24 -7.29 -4.27
N PHE A 46 -5.84 -6.26 -3.65
CA PHE A 46 -5.50 -4.85 -3.89
C PHE A 46 -5.11 -4.14 -2.59
N LEU A 47 -3.97 -3.45 -2.61
CA LEU A 47 -3.42 -2.73 -1.48
C LEU A 47 -3.03 -1.30 -1.87
N HIS A 48 -3.18 -0.41 -0.91
CA HIS A 48 -2.50 0.88 -0.90
C HIS A 48 -1.27 0.80 -0.02
N VAL A 49 -0.10 1.13 -0.57
CA VAL A 49 1.11 1.32 0.23
C VAL A 49 1.29 2.81 0.45
N ILE A 50 1.00 3.27 1.66
CA ILE A 50 0.87 4.68 2.04
C ILE A 50 2.11 5.12 2.83
N GLY A 51 2.64 6.30 2.52
CA GLY A 51 3.82 6.85 3.17
C GLY A 51 4.09 8.29 2.77
N LEU A 52 5.05 8.94 3.42
CA LEU A 52 5.62 10.19 2.92
C LEU A 52 6.34 9.91 1.61
N ARG A 53 6.26 10.83 0.63
CA ARG A 53 6.82 10.61 -0.72
C ARG A 53 8.30 10.18 -0.72
N PRO A 54 9.22 10.82 0.03
CA PRO A 54 10.62 10.37 0.05
C PRO A 54 10.77 8.94 0.59
N VAL A 55 9.97 8.58 1.60
CA VAL A 55 9.97 7.22 2.18
C VAL A 55 9.42 6.21 1.17
N LEU A 56 8.37 6.56 0.45
CA LEU A 56 7.81 5.73 -0.61
C LEU A 56 8.75 5.56 -1.80
N GLN A 57 9.51 6.60 -2.18
CA GLN A 57 10.49 6.47 -3.25
C GLN A 57 11.56 5.44 -2.90
N GLU A 58 12.09 5.50 -1.67
CA GLU A 58 13.07 4.53 -1.20
C GLU A 58 12.46 3.12 -1.08
N TRP A 59 11.25 3.02 -0.52
CA TRP A 59 10.54 1.74 -0.46
C TRP A 59 10.31 1.17 -1.86
N GLY A 60 9.84 2.01 -2.79
CA GLY A 60 9.60 1.63 -4.17
C GLY A 60 10.85 1.09 -4.83
N ARG A 61 12.00 1.75 -4.66
CA ARG A 61 13.30 1.30 -5.18
C ARG A 61 13.67 -0.11 -4.70
N LEU A 62 13.46 -0.40 -3.41
CA LEU A 62 13.72 -1.73 -2.82
C LEU A 62 12.78 -2.82 -3.37
N HIS A 63 11.59 -2.43 -3.83
CA HIS A 63 10.58 -3.32 -4.40
C HIS A 63 10.52 -3.28 -5.94
N GLY A 64 11.49 -2.64 -6.61
CA GLY A 64 11.54 -2.53 -8.07
C GLY A 64 10.45 -1.64 -8.69
N LEU A 65 9.84 -0.76 -7.91
CA LEU A 65 8.80 0.17 -8.35
C LEU A 65 9.39 1.53 -8.75
N ARG A 66 8.75 2.14 -9.74
CA ARG A 66 9.17 3.43 -10.30
C ARG A 66 8.55 4.60 -9.49
N PRO A 67 9.31 5.66 -9.11
CA PRO A 67 8.78 6.82 -8.38
C PRO A 67 7.56 7.51 -9.02
N GLU A 68 7.46 7.53 -10.34
CA GLU A 68 6.34 8.07 -11.13
C GLU A 68 5.03 7.26 -10.99
N TRP A 69 5.10 6.08 -10.37
CA TRP A 69 3.92 5.29 -9.99
C TRP A 69 3.32 5.74 -8.65
N ILE A 70 4.00 6.62 -7.91
CA ILE A 70 3.47 7.21 -6.69
C ILE A 70 2.29 8.14 -7.06
N GLN A 71 1.11 7.78 -6.58
CA GLN A 71 -0.10 8.59 -6.67
C GLN A 71 0.04 9.85 -5.80
N PRO A 72 -0.51 10.99 -6.25
CA PRO A 72 -0.32 12.26 -5.58
C PRO A 72 -0.95 12.32 -4.19
N GLU A 73 -0.34 13.16 -3.36
CA GLU A 73 -0.83 13.63 -2.07
C GLU A 73 -2.10 14.46 -2.31
N LYS A 74 -3.29 13.83 -2.28
CA LYS A 74 -4.55 14.55 -2.52
C LYS A 74 -4.84 15.58 -1.41
N ARG A 75 -5.68 15.24 -0.42
CA ARG A 75 -6.00 16.12 0.73
C ARG A 75 -5.23 15.71 1.99
N ARG A 76 -4.09 15.04 1.83
CA ARG A 76 -3.30 14.41 2.91
C ARG A 76 -1.82 14.68 2.67
N LYS A 77 -1.00 14.61 3.72
CA LYS A 77 0.48 14.76 3.62
C LYS A 77 1.19 13.54 3.04
N VAL A 78 0.46 12.44 2.85
CA VAL A 78 0.98 11.15 2.42
C VAL A 78 0.57 10.84 0.99
N ALA A 79 1.46 10.15 0.28
CA ALA A 79 1.25 9.62 -1.05
C ALA A 79 0.98 8.10 -0.96
N HIS A 80 0.74 7.44 -2.10
CA HIS A 80 0.60 5.99 -2.12
C HIS A 80 1.04 5.33 -3.43
N TYR A 81 1.44 4.05 -3.33
CA TYR A 81 1.41 3.12 -4.46
C TYR A 81 0.13 2.29 -4.43
N ASP A 82 -0.37 1.99 -5.62
CA ASP A 82 -1.38 0.98 -5.85
C ASP A 82 -0.70 -0.35 -6.20
N VAL A 83 -0.93 -1.40 -5.40
CA VAL A 83 -0.33 -2.72 -5.59
C VAL A 83 -1.43 -3.77 -5.76
N PHE A 84 -1.29 -4.64 -6.75
CA PHE A 84 -2.31 -5.59 -7.19
C PHE A 84 -1.74 -7.01 -7.29
N GLY A 85 -2.61 -8.02 -7.29
CA GLY A 85 -2.28 -9.40 -7.67
C GLY A 85 -1.14 -10.02 -6.83
N PRO A 86 -0.22 -10.78 -7.45
CA PRO A 86 0.84 -11.49 -6.72
C PRO A 86 1.75 -10.60 -5.85
N PRO A 87 2.18 -9.40 -6.27
CA PRO A 87 2.88 -8.47 -5.38
C PRO A 87 2.09 -8.07 -4.13
N ALA A 88 0.78 -7.87 -4.27
CA ALA A 88 -0.07 -7.56 -3.11
C ALA A 88 -0.24 -8.76 -2.19
N GLU A 89 -0.40 -9.96 -2.75
CA GLU A 89 -0.46 -11.22 -1.99
C GLU A 89 0.80 -11.42 -1.15
N ALA A 90 1.98 -11.21 -1.73
CA ALA A 90 3.25 -11.31 -1.03
C ALA A 90 3.38 -10.31 0.14
N LEU A 91 2.86 -9.09 -0.01
CA LEU A 91 2.83 -8.10 1.07
C LEU A 91 1.89 -8.52 2.21
N ILE A 92 0.73 -9.08 1.88
CA ILE A 92 -0.20 -9.61 2.89
C ILE A 92 0.46 -10.74 3.66
N GLN A 93 1.03 -11.73 2.96
CA GLN A 93 1.66 -12.88 3.61
C GLN A 93 2.83 -12.49 4.52
N ARG A 94 3.59 -11.46 4.15
CA ARG A 94 4.74 -10.99 4.94
C ARG A 94 4.34 -10.14 6.15
N LEU A 95 3.31 -9.30 6.03
CA LEU A 95 3.03 -8.24 7.01
C LEU A 95 1.74 -8.43 7.79
N ARG A 96 0.80 -9.23 7.29
CA ARG A 96 -0.37 -9.57 8.07
C ARG A 96 0.11 -10.48 9.19
N PRO A 97 -0.06 -10.09 10.46
CA PRO A 97 0.24 -11.00 11.55
C PRO A 97 -0.54 -12.28 11.29
N ALA A 98 0.14 -13.44 11.33
CA ALA A 98 -0.55 -14.71 11.41
C ALA A 98 -1.55 -14.54 12.55
N LEU A 99 -2.85 -14.66 12.23
CA LEU A 99 -3.87 -14.71 13.25
C LEU A 99 -3.38 -15.69 14.30
N ASP A 100 -3.32 -15.21 15.54
CA ASP A 100 -2.90 -15.97 16.70
C ASP A 100 -3.47 -17.39 16.57
N SER A 101 -2.54 -18.35 16.48
CA SER A 101 -2.87 -19.74 16.68
C SER A 101 -3.13 -19.88 18.18
N ASP A 102 -4.37 -19.58 18.58
CA ASP A 102 -4.96 -19.97 19.86
C ASP A 102 -6.16 -20.88 19.58
#